data_AF-A0A9P4GE35-F1
#
_entry.id   AF-A0A9P4GE35-F1
#
_cell.length_a   1.000
_cell.length_b   1.000
_cell.length_c   1.000
_cell.angle_alpha   90.00
_cell.angle_beta   90.00
_cell.angle_gamma   90.00
#
_symmetry.space_group_name_H-M   'P 1'
#
loop_
_entity.id
_entity.type
_entity.pdbx_description
1 polymer ?
#
loop_
_entity_poly.entity_id
_entity_poly.type
_entity_poly.pdbx_seq_one_letter_code
_entity_poly.pdbx_strand_id
1 'polypeptide(L)'
;MDRALDRQEQEKVRTARANFFRILKRKGSTGQTTQPEKKTSTSTSTAQPYSVSPDKRIKLHTMSPSKGSGSGSNIPLIIRFYDPNTPPDQARDPHHRTLDEILSWNDARLESCHNYIQMLFPLPEGSPYNWDAPVITRQVMLAFRSRVELRDRLRESFDRMLGFYGFTLTTRSGEYEIEEVEGAKESGAEGAKAPRSPQETGSEQSAQAANAANQTSADEPHHSPLTRYYVYRAPHWQKSSRNWAVRFDHNHLRITRIMRCLRILGLQAECDAFFTALKRVYDDPAIEISERSMMYWHRAVSQPLYIAPDDDRCGWLKQWEEEQQE
;
A
#
# COMPACT_ATOMS: atom_id res chain seq x y z
N MET A 1 -2.01 -3.68 30.93
CA MET A 1 -2.60 -2.34 30.67
C MET A 1 -1.58 -1.56 29.85
N ASP A 2 -1.60 -1.69 28.54
CA ASP A 2 -2.45 -0.89 27.65
C ASP A 2 -2.09 0.61 27.69
N ARG A 3 -1.09 0.97 26.90
CA ARG A 3 -0.90 2.29 26.29
C ARG A 3 -0.56 1.98 24.83
N ALA A 4 -1.55 1.71 23.98
CA ALA A 4 -2.47 2.69 23.45
C ALA A 4 -1.65 3.90 22.94
N LEU A 5 -1.58 4.06 21.61
CA LEU A 5 -1.12 5.22 20.83
C LEU A 5 -1.02 6.52 21.67
N ASP A 6 0.02 7.33 21.47
CA ASP A 6 0.18 8.62 22.15
C ASP A 6 -1.18 9.34 22.21
N ARG A 7 -1.63 9.76 23.41
CA ARG A 7 -3.00 10.31 23.59
C ARG A 7 -3.27 11.44 22.61
N GLN A 8 -2.24 12.18 22.24
CA GLN A 8 -2.33 13.26 21.28
C GLN A 8 -2.54 12.74 19.84
N GLU A 9 -1.88 11.65 19.44
CA GLU A 9 -2.13 10.95 18.18
C GLU A 9 -3.49 10.23 18.17
N GLN A 10 -3.90 9.59 19.27
CA GLN A 10 -5.24 9.01 19.40
C GLN A 10 -6.32 10.06 19.26
N GLU A 11 -6.14 11.22 19.88
CA GLU A 11 -7.12 12.29 19.86
C GLU A 11 -7.18 12.98 18.50
N LYS A 12 -6.03 13.12 17.81
CA LYS A 12 -5.96 13.57 16.42
C LYS A 12 -6.67 12.58 15.49
N VAL A 13 -6.41 11.29 15.63
CA VAL A 13 -7.07 10.24 14.85
C VAL A 13 -8.57 10.19 15.20
N ARG A 14 -8.98 10.31 16.46
CA ARG A 14 -10.40 10.42 16.87
C ARG A 14 -11.10 11.65 16.29
N THR A 15 -10.41 12.78 16.23
CA THR A 15 -10.93 14.03 15.67
C THR A 15 -11.07 13.93 14.15
N ALA A 16 -10.06 13.39 13.46
CA ALA A 16 -10.13 13.08 12.02
C ALA A 16 -11.29 12.11 11.72
N ARG A 17 -11.43 11.06 12.54
CA ARG A 17 -12.54 10.08 12.49
C ARG A 17 -13.91 10.75 12.64
N ALA A 18 -14.09 11.67 13.58
CA ALA A 18 -15.36 12.39 13.77
C ALA A 18 -15.71 13.32 12.60
N ASN A 19 -14.70 13.94 11.97
CA ASN A 19 -14.89 14.82 10.82
C ASN A 19 -15.25 14.06 9.54
N PHE A 20 -14.68 12.87 9.31
CA PHE A 20 -15.01 11.99 8.18
C PHE A 20 -16.51 11.65 8.13
N PHE A 21 -17.09 11.21 9.26
CA PHE A 21 -18.52 10.91 9.34
C PHE A 21 -19.42 12.15 9.22
N ARG A 22 -18.93 13.33 9.64
CA ARG A 22 -19.65 14.61 9.48
C ARG A 22 -19.69 15.06 8.01
N ILE A 23 -18.63 14.81 7.25
CA ILE A 23 -18.56 15.12 5.80
C ILE A 23 -19.51 14.21 5.00
N LEU A 24 -19.58 12.92 5.34
CA LEU A 24 -20.54 11.98 4.73
C LEU A 24 -21.99 12.36 5.01
N LYS A 25 -22.32 12.76 6.25
CA LYS A 25 -23.68 13.24 6.60
C LYS A 25 -24.07 14.54 5.90
N ARG A 26 -23.15 15.48 5.71
CA ARG A 26 -23.42 16.74 5.00
C ARG A 26 -23.67 16.54 3.51
N LYS A 27 -23.01 15.58 2.86
CA LYS A 27 -23.16 15.33 1.41
C LYS A 27 -24.37 14.47 1.02
N GLY A 28 -25.07 13.86 1.99
CA GLY A 28 -26.31 13.11 1.76
C GLY A 28 -27.61 13.92 1.85
N SER A 29 -27.54 15.23 2.18
CA SER A 29 -28.73 16.04 2.50
C SER A 29 -29.07 17.15 1.48
N THR A 30 -28.39 17.22 0.33
CA THR A 30 -28.68 18.22 -0.70
C THR A 30 -29.18 17.57 -1.98
N GLY A 31 -30.51 17.39 -2.03
CA GLY A 31 -31.29 17.05 -3.22
C GLY A 31 -32.77 17.33 -2.92
N GLN A 32 -33.22 18.57 -3.17
CA GLN A 32 -34.63 18.92 -3.18
C GLN A 32 -35.25 18.57 -4.54
N THR A 33 -36.46 18.04 -4.55
CA THR A 33 -37.42 18.20 -5.66
C THR A 33 -38.83 18.31 -5.06
N THR A 34 -39.60 19.25 -5.63
CA THR A 34 -40.87 19.81 -5.19
C THR A 34 -42.11 19.06 -5.73
N GLN A 35 -43.07 18.77 -4.82
CA GLN A 35 -44.57 18.84 -4.92
C GLN A 35 -45.36 17.97 -5.95
N PRO A 36 -46.71 17.73 -5.84
CA PRO A 36 -47.74 18.36 -4.98
C PRO A 36 -48.76 17.42 -4.25
N GLU A 37 -49.71 18.07 -3.55
CA GLU A 37 -50.77 17.60 -2.64
C GLU A 37 -51.82 16.57 -3.15
N LYS A 38 -52.38 15.76 -2.22
CA LYS A 38 -53.82 15.38 -2.18
C LYS A 38 -54.28 14.89 -0.79
N LYS A 39 -55.57 15.13 -0.52
CA LYS A 39 -56.31 15.17 0.76
C LYS A 39 -56.79 13.81 1.32
N THR A 40 -57.07 13.81 2.64
CA THR A 40 -58.11 13.05 3.44
C THR A 40 -57.99 11.51 3.48
N SER A 41 -58.21 10.74 4.57
CA SER A 41 -59.08 10.85 5.77
C SER A 41 -58.82 9.69 6.77
N THR A 42 -58.97 9.93 8.10
CA THR A 42 -59.43 9.05 9.25
C THR A 42 -58.75 7.67 9.49
N SER A 43 -58.53 7.08 10.69
CA SER A 43 -58.99 7.23 12.08
C SER A 43 -58.15 6.31 13.02
N THR A 44 -57.94 6.75 14.27
CA THR A 44 -57.90 5.99 15.58
C THR A 44 -56.99 4.76 15.73
N SER A 45 -56.09 4.66 16.74
CA SER A 45 -56.40 4.32 18.15
C SER A 45 -55.07 4.20 18.95
N THR A 46 -54.82 5.08 19.93
CA THR A 46 -54.86 4.84 21.40
C THR A 46 -53.52 4.47 22.06
N ALA A 47 -53.04 5.37 22.92
CA ALA A 47 -52.56 5.17 24.29
C ALA A 47 -51.31 6.02 24.64
N GLN A 48 -51.51 6.96 25.56
CA GLN A 48 -50.53 7.62 26.44
C GLN A 48 -50.84 7.14 27.89
N PRO A 49 -50.17 7.58 28.95
CA PRO A 49 -48.73 7.90 29.17
C PRO A 49 -48.22 7.25 30.49
N TYR A 50 -46.90 7.20 30.73
CA TYR A 50 -46.38 7.30 32.10
C TYR A 50 -45.03 8.04 32.14
N SER A 51 -45.00 9.09 32.97
CA SER A 51 -43.83 9.85 33.41
C SER A 51 -43.06 9.09 34.51
N VAL A 52 -41.73 9.29 34.64
CA VAL A 52 -41.02 9.87 35.82
C VAL A 52 -39.52 10.12 35.44
N SER A 53 -38.95 11.25 35.89
CA SER A 53 -37.49 11.56 35.94
C SER A 53 -36.88 11.19 37.33
N PRO A 54 -35.65 11.58 37.72
CA PRO A 54 -34.31 11.25 37.22
C PRO A 54 -33.39 10.63 38.32
N ASP A 55 -32.09 10.47 37.99
CA ASP A 55 -30.91 10.23 38.85
C ASP A 55 -30.61 8.82 39.39
N LYS A 56 -29.41 8.31 39.02
CA LYS A 56 -28.44 7.70 39.94
C LYS A 56 -27.03 7.59 39.34
N ARG A 57 -26.17 8.44 39.88
CA ARG A 57 -24.70 8.49 39.77
C ARG A 57 -24.08 7.29 40.51
N ILE A 58 -23.27 6.47 39.84
CA ILE A 58 -22.46 5.43 40.49
C ILE A 58 -20.97 5.73 40.28
N LYS A 59 -20.23 5.71 41.39
CA LYS A 59 -18.84 6.15 41.59
C LYS A 59 -17.85 5.12 41.03
N LEU A 60 -16.86 5.58 40.25
CA LEU A 60 -15.71 4.78 39.82
C LEU A 60 -14.63 4.81 40.92
N HIS A 61 -14.22 3.64 41.41
CA HIS A 61 -13.10 3.49 42.34
C HIS A 61 -11.76 3.70 41.62
N THR A 62 -10.94 4.60 42.17
CA THR A 62 -9.58 4.91 41.75
C THR A 62 -8.62 3.82 42.26
N MET A 63 -7.93 3.13 41.34
CA MET A 63 -6.78 2.29 41.65
C MET A 63 -5.55 2.86 40.93
N SER A 64 -4.56 3.31 41.69
CA SER A 64 -3.25 3.72 41.20
C SER A 64 -2.34 2.49 41.02
N PRO A 65 -1.55 2.39 39.93
CA PRO A 65 -0.38 1.53 39.93
C PRO A 65 0.93 2.32 39.81
N SER A 66 1.72 2.24 40.87
CA SER A 66 3.12 1.82 40.91
C SER A 66 4.02 2.12 39.69
N LYS A 67 5.05 2.94 39.91
CA LYS A 67 6.21 3.13 39.02
C LYS A 67 6.96 1.81 38.84
N GLY A 68 7.08 1.35 37.59
CA GLY A 68 7.92 0.22 37.18
C GLY A 68 8.77 0.61 35.98
N SER A 69 10.08 0.50 36.16
CA SER A 69 11.16 0.68 35.19
C SER A 69 11.18 -0.44 34.13
N GLY A 70 11.47 -0.12 32.86
CA GLY A 70 11.73 -1.10 31.81
C GLY A 70 11.63 -0.55 30.38
N SER A 71 12.74 -0.02 29.86
CA SER A 71 12.91 0.33 28.44
C SER A 71 13.11 -0.94 27.60
N GLY A 72 12.03 -1.61 27.22
CA GLY A 72 12.03 -2.64 26.19
C GLY A 72 11.46 -2.07 24.89
N SER A 73 12.26 -2.03 23.83
CA SER A 73 11.83 -1.56 22.50
C SER A 73 10.80 -2.53 21.92
N ASN A 74 9.51 -2.30 22.20
CA ASN A 74 8.44 -3.10 21.61
C ASN A 74 8.33 -2.73 20.12
N ILE A 75 8.76 -3.64 19.25
CA ILE A 75 8.75 -3.45 17.79
C ILE A 75 7.29 -3.26 17.34
N PRO A 76 6.98 -2.19 16.57
CA PRO A 76 5.63 -1.96 16.03
C PRO A 76 5.02 -3.20 15.35
N LEU A 77 3.73 -3.45 15.59
CA LEU A 77 3.00 -4.62 15.06
C LEU A 77 3.24 -4.85 13.57
N ILE A 78 3.16 -3.80 12.76
CA ILE A 78 3.30 -3.93 11.31
C ILE A 78 4.72 -4.33 10.89
N ILE A 79 5.76 -3.90 11.62
CA ILE A 79 7.13 -4.30 11.33
C ILE A 79 7.26 -5.80 11.60
N ARG A 80 6.88 -6.28 12.79
CA ARG A 80 6.94 -7.71 13.14
C ARG A 80 6.04 -8.60 12.27
N PHE A 81 4.93 -8.07 11.77
CA PHE A 81 4.02 -8.78 10.86
C PHE A 81 4.63 -9.02 9.47
N TYR A 82 5.47 -8.10 8.99
CA TYR A 82 6.12 -8.18 7.68
C TYR A 82 7.54 -8.78 7.74
N ASP A 83 8.20 -8.73 8.90
CA ASP A 83 9.58 -9.17 9.06
C ASP A 83 9.71 -10.70 8.99
N PRO A 84 10.41 -11.26 7.98
CA PRO A 84 10.55 -12.71 7.82
C PRO A 84 11.32 -13.37 8.98
N ASN A 85 12.06 -12.60 9.77
CA ASN A 85 12.81 -13.12 10.91
C ASN A 85 11.98 -13.12 12.20
N THR A 86 10.76 -12.57 12.19
CA THR A 86 9.89 -12.60 13.37
C THR A 86 9.28 -13.99 13.54
N PRO A 87 9.37 -14.61 14.73
CA PRO A 87 8.72 -15.88 15.02
C PRO A 87 7.19 -15.85 14.74
N PRO A 88 6.59 -16.92 14.20
CA PRO A 88 5.18 -16.93 13.81
C PRO A 88 4.17 -16.68 14.94
N ASP A 89 4.53 -16.93 16.21
CA ASP A 89 3.72 -16.59 17.39
C ASP A 89 3.68 -15.07 17.65
N GLN A 90 4.68 -14.34 17.17
CA GLN A 90 4.84 -12.89 17.31
C GLN A 90 4.49 -12.12 16.02
N ALA A 91 4.46 -12.78 14.87
CA ALA A 91 4.14 -12.20 13.56
C ALA A 91 2.63 -12.21 13.23
N ARG A 92 1.75 -12.22 14.24
CA ARG A 92 0.29 -12.29 14.06
C ARG A 92 -0.39 -10.94 14.17
N ASP A 93 -1.41 -10.75 13.35
CA ASP A 93 -2.35 -9.65 13.46
C ASP A 93 -3.33 -9.84 14.66
N PRO A 94 -4.19 -8.85 14.97
CA PRO A 94 -5.17 -8.97 16.07
C PRO A 94 -6.19 -10.10 15.91
N HIS A 95 -6.32 -10.68 14.72
CA HIS A 95 -7.17 -11.83 14.43
C HIS A 95 -6.38 -13.14 14.40
N HIS A 96 -5.16 -13.14 14.94
CA HIS A 96 -4.25 -14.28 15.01
C HIS A 96 -3.80 -14.82 13.65
N ARG A 97 -3.80 -14.00 12.61
CA ARG A 97 -3.38 -14.39 11.26
C ARG A 97 -1.96 -13.95 10.97
N THR A 98 -1.18 -14.78 10.26
CA THR A 98 0.11 -14.35 9.71
C THR A 98 -0.04 -13.76 8.31
N LEU A 99 1.01 -13.10 7.81
CA LEU A 99 1.04 -12.61 6.44
C LEU A 99 0.85 -13.75 5.43
N ASP A 100 1.61 -14.83 5.54
CA ASP A 100 1.52 -15.98 4.62
C ASP A 100 0.14 -16.63 4.62
N GLU A 101 -0.48 -16.75 5.80
CA GLU A 101 -1.84 -17.26 5.92
C GLU A 101 -2.81 -16.38 5.10
N ILE A 102 -2.72 -15.06 5.19
CA ILE A 102 -3.58 -14.13 4.43
C ILE A 102 -3.29 -14.21 2.93
N LEU A 103 -2.01 -14.25 2.52
CA LEU A 103 -1.63 -14.30 1.11
C LEU A 103 -2.06 -15.60 0.43
N SER A 104 -2.14 -16.70 1.19
CA SER A 104 -2.62 -18.01 0.70
C SER A 104 -4.14 -18.08 0.45
N TRP A 105 -4.91 -17.08 0.85
CA TRP A 105 -6.37 -17.11 0.67
C TRP A 105 -6.77 -17.10 -0.80
N ASN A 106 -7.86 -17.78 -1.13
CA ASN A 106 -8.47 -17.66 -2.46
C ASN A 106 -9.25 -16.35 -2.61
N ASP A 107 -9.56 -15.99 -3.86
CA ASP A 107 -10.24 -14.73 -4.18
C ASP A 107 -11.65 -14.64 -3.56
N ALA A 108 -12.36 -15.76 -3.43
CA ALA A 108 -13.68 -15.76 -2.78
C ALA A 108 -13.60 -15.33 -1.31
N ARG A 109 -12.55 -15.75 -0.59
CA ARG A 109 -12.31 -15.35 0.80
C ARG A 109 -11.88 -13.89 0.91
N LEU A 110 -11.05 -13.39 0.00
CA LEU A 110 -10.69 -11.96 -0.05
C LEU A 110 -11.90 -11.07 -0.38
N GLU A 111 -12.82 -11.56 -1.21
CA GLU A 111 -14.05 -10.87 -1.52
C GLU A 111 -15.01 -10.86 -0.31
N SER A 112 -15.07 -11.94 0.48
CA SER A 112 -15.99 -12.04 1.61
C SER A 112 -15.47 -11.44 2.92
N CYS A 113 -14.15 -11.38 3.13
CA CYS A 113 -13.52 -10.90 4.35
C CYS A 113 -12.81 -9.58 4.08
N HIS A 114 -13.17 -8.49 4.75
CA HIS A 114 -12.71 -7.15 4.34
C HIS A 114 -11.66 -6.52 5.29
N ASN A 115 -11.44 -7.12 6.46
CA ASN A 115 -10.56 -6.55 7.49
C ASN A 115 -9.06 -6.78 7.25
N TYR A 116 -8.68 -7.68 6.32
CA TYR A 116 -7.28 -7.96 6.00
C TYR A 116 -6.62 -6.78 5.29
N ILE A 117 -7.37 -6.03 4.46
CA ILE A 117 -6.78 -5.01 3.58
C ILE A 117 -6.14 -3.88 4.38
N GLN A 118 -6.67 -3.59 5.58
CA GLN A 118 -6.15 -2.56 6.46
C GLN A 118 -4.90 -3.01 7.22
N MET A 119 -4.73 -4.33 7.40
CA MET A 119 -3.50 -4.93 7.93
C MET A 119 -2.41 -4.98 6.86
N LEU A 120 -2.75 -5.41 5.64
CA LEU A 120 -1.76 -5.49 4.54
C LEU A 120 -1.31 -4.10 4.09
N PHE A 121 -2.23 -3.14 4.00
CA PHE A 121 -1.94 -1.78 3.52
C PHE A 121 -2.37 -0.75 4.55
N PRO A 122 -1.64 -0.60 5.67
CA PRO A 122 -1.95 0.40 6.68
C PRO A 122 -1.72 1.82 6.15
N LEU A 123 -2.27 2.81 6.85
CA LEU A 123 -2.18 4.22 6.48
C LEU A 123 -1.79 5.08 7.70
N PRO A 124 -1.11 6.23 7.53
CA PRO A 124 -0.80 7.19 8.60
C PRO A 124 -2.05 7.83 9.24
N GLU A 125 -3.09 8.03 8.44
CA GLU A 125 -4.41 8.51 8.88
C GLU A 125 -5.22 7.41 9.60
N GLY A 126 -4.73 6.16 9.58
CA GLY A 126 -5.39 5.01 10.17
C GLY A 126 -6.59 4.51 9.36
N SER A 127 -7.44 3.70 10.00
CA SER A 127 -8.69 3.24 9.39
C SER A 127 -9.90 3.88 10.07
N PRO A 128 -10.88 4.39 9.29
CA PRO A 128 -12.16 4.84 9.82
C PRO A 128 -13.12 3.67 10.15
N TYR A 129 -12.82 2.45 9.69
CA TYR A 129 -13.72 1.29 9.82
C TYR A 129 -13.19 0.21 10.77
N ASN A 130 -11.87 0.12 10.95
CA ASN A 130 -11.23 -0.90 11.79
C ASN A 130 -10.30 -0.22 12.79
N TRP A 131 -10.69 -0.27 14.05
CA TRP A 131 -9.96 0.39 15.14
C TRP A 131 -8.67 -0.33 15.51
N ASP A 132 -8.58 -1.62 15.18
CA ASP A 132 -7.42 -2.49 15.46
C ASP A 132 -6.39 -2.46 14.31
N ALA A 133 -6.71 -1.81 13.19
CA ALA A 133 -5.78 -1.67 12.09
C ALA A 133 -4.57 -0.80 12.50
N PRO A 134 -3.33 -1.26 12.22
CA PRO A 134 -2.13 -0.50 12.55
C PRO A 134 -2.09 0.81 11.75
N VAL A 135 -1.47 1.81 12.38
CA VAL A 135 -1.23 3.12 11.79
C VAL A 135 0.25 3.19 11.41
N ILE A 136 0.54 3.73 10.22
CA ILE A 136 1.94 4.00 9.84
C ILE A 136 2.43 5.20 10.65
N THR A 137 3.44 4.98 11.48
CA THR A 137 4.18 6.03 12.18
C THR A 137 5.48 6.34 11.44
N ARG A 138 6.18 7.42 11.84
CA ARG A 138 7.52 7.73 11.31
C ARG A 138 8.48 6.55 11.46
N GLN A 139 8.47 5.87 12.61
CA GLN A 139 9.29 4.67 12.84
C GLN A 139 9.00 3.55 11.84
N VAL A 140 7.71 3.26 11.60
CA VAL A 140 7.29 2.24 10.62
C VAL A 140 7.74 2.62 9.22
N MET A 141 7.47 3.85 8.81
CA MET A 141 7.83 4.33 7.48
C MET A 141 9.34 4.22 7.25
N LEU A 142 10.14 4.70 8.21
CA LEU A 142 11.60 4.62 8.11
C LEU A 142 12.08 3.16 8.05
N ALA A 143 11.51 2.26 8.85
CA ALA A 143 11.87 0.84 8.82
C ALA A 143 11.60 0.20 7.44
N PHE A 144 10.43 0.42 6.84
CA PHE A 144 10.16 -0.07 5.48
C PHE A 144 11.05 0.58 4.44
N ARG A 145 11.38 1.87 4.58
CA ARG A 145 12.25 2.57 3.62
C ARG A 145 13.73 2.21 3.77
N SER A 146 14.17 1.69 4.91
CA SER A 146 15.55 1.21 5.11
C SER A 146 15.75 -0.29 4.92
N ARG A 147 14.70 -1.11 5.03
CA ARG A 147 14.79 -2.58 5.00
C ARG A 147 14.15 -3.15 3.74
N VAL A 148 14.95 -3.79 2.89
CA VAL A 148 14.50 -4.33 1.59
C VAL A 148 13.55 -5.51 1.79
N GLU A 149 13.80 -6.35 2.78
CA GLU A 149 13.02 -7.54 3.09
C GLU A 149 11.57 -7.20 3.50
N LEU A 150 11.35 -6.06 4.18
CA LEU A 150 9.99 -5.60 4.48
C LEU A 150 9.26 -5.13 3.23
N ARG A 151 9.99 -4.48 2.31
CA ARG A 151 9.44 -4.02 1.03
C ARG A 151 9.14 -5.19 0.10
N ASP A 152 9.96 -6.22 0.08
CA ASP A 152 9.71 -7.43 -0.71
C ASP A 152 8.44 -8.13 -0.24
N ARG A 153 8.26 -8.25 1.08
CA ARG A 153 7.02 -8.80 1.64
C ARG A 153 5.80 -7.92 1.37
N LEU A 154 5.95 -6.59 1.30
CA LEU A 154 4.90 -5.68 0.84
C LEU A 154 4.62 -5.83 -0.67
N ARG A 155 5.64 -6.12 -1.50
CA ARG A 155 5.45 -6.44 -2.92
C ARG A 155 4.68 -7.74 -3.10
N GLU A 156 4.91 -8.75 -2.27
CA GLU A 156 4.12 -9.98 -2.28
C GLU A 156 2.65 -9.73 -1.92
N SER A 157 2.38 -8.91 -0.90
CA SER A 157 1.02 -8.43 -0.60
C SER A 157 0.40 -7.72 -1.80
N PHE A 158 1.18 -6.89 -2.49
CA PHE A 158 0.72 -6.14 -3.65
C PHE A 158 0.45 -7.05 -4.85
N ASP A 159 1.35 -7.98 -5.17
CA ASP A 159 1.18 -8.96 -6.24
C ASP A 159 -0.05 -9.84 -6.01
N ARG A 160 -0.29 -10.26 -4.76
CA ARG A 160 -1.51 -10.98 -4.40
C ARG A 160 -2.76 -10.17 -4.72
N MET A 161 -2.76 -8.86 -4.46
CA MET A 161 -3.87 -7.98 -4.79
C MET A 161 -3.99 -7.69 -6.29
N LEU A 162 -2.87 -7.60 -7.02
CA LEU A 162 -2.91 -7.52 -8.49
C LEU A 162 -3.59 -8.74 -9.09
N GLY A 163 -3.20 -9.94 -8.67
CA GLY A 163 -3.84 -11.19 -9.09
C GLY A 163 -5.35 -11.20 -8.81
N PHE A 164 -5.75 -10.75 -7.63
CA PHE A 164 -7.17 -10.61 -7.25
C PHE A 164 -7.94 -9.67 -8.21
N TYR A 165 -7.34 -8.54 -8.59
CA TYR A 165 -7.95 -7.58 -9.53
C TYR A 165 -7.82 -7.99 -11.01
N GLY A 166 -7.15 -9.10 -11.32
CA GLY A 166 -6.96 -9.58 -12.69
C GLY A 166 -5.76 -8.97 -13.41
N PHE A 167 -4.77 -8.49 -12.66
CA PHE A 167 -3.51 -7.96 -13.18
C PHE A 167 -2.34 -8.89 -12.84
N THR A 168 -1.20 -8.63 -13.47
CA THR A 168 0.10 -9.21 -13.12
C THR A 168 1.19 -8.13 -13.24
N LEU A 169 2.25 -8.27 -12.46
CA LEU A 169 3.40 -7.39 -12.43
C LEU A 169 4.59 -8.03 -13.16
N THR A 170 5.25 -7.27 -14.02
CA THR A 170 6.56 -7.66 -14.57
C THR A 170 7.58 -6.58 -14.30
N THR A 171 8.83 -7.00 -14.10
CA THR A 171 9.99 -6.13 -14.02
C THR A 171 10.77 -6.20 -15.32
N ARG A 172 11.39 -5.08 -15.71
CA ARG A 172 12.44 -5.04 -16.72
C ARG A 172 13.67 -4.40 -16.08
N SER A 173 14.70 -5.20 -15.85
CA SER A 173 16.03 -4.73 -15.52
C SER A 173 16.71 -4.33 -16.83
N GLY A 174 17.12 -3.06 -16.94
CA GLY A 174 18.04 -2.65 -17.99
C GLY A 174 19.46 -2.87 -17.50
N GLU A 175 20.16 -3.87 -18.05
CA GLU A 175 21.62 -3.84 -18.08
C GLU A 175 21.99 -2.79 -19.14
N TYR A 176 22.69 -1.74 -18.76
CA TYR A 176 23.36 -0.88 -19.74
C TYR A 176 24.63 -1.63 -20.16
N GLU A 177 24.63 -2.23 -21.35
CA GLU A 177 25.87 -2.34 -22.11
C GLU A 177 26.27 -0.90 -22.48
N ILE A 178 27.26 -0.36 -21.77
CA ILE A 178 27.98 0.82 -22.24
C ILE A 178 28.85 0.31 -23.38
N GLU A 179 28.36 0.37 -24.62
CA GLU A 179 29.27 0.39 -25.76
C GLU A 179 29.98 1.75 -25.72
N GLU A 180 31.25 1.74 -25.30
CA GLU A 180 32.17 2.85 -25.53
C GLU A 180 32.20 3.12 -27.04
N VAL A 181 31.54 4.20 -27.47
CA VAL A 181 31.72 4.72 -28.83
C VAL A 181 33.07 5.43 -28.83
N GLU A 182 34.13 4.68 -29.12
CA GLU A 182 35.43 5.25 -29.44
C GLU A 182 35.32 6.09 -30.72
N GLY A 183 35.61 7.38 -30.56
CA GLY A 183 36.19 8.30 -31.54
C GLY A 183 35.82 8.11 -33.01
N ALA A 184 34.88 8.94 -33.49
CA ALA A 184 34.82 9.31 -34.90
C ALA A 184 36.17 9.93 -35.34
N LYS A 185 36.93 9.19 -36.16
CA LYS A 185 37.92 9.76 -37.09
C LYS A 185 37.51 9.42 -38.51
N GLU A 186 37.40 10.46 -39.31
CA GLU A 186 37.22 10.41 -40.77
C GLU A 186 38.45 9.84 -41.48
N SER A 187 38.19 8.95 -42.43
CA SER A 187 38.84 8.77 -43.76
C SER A 187 38.34 7.40 -44.27
N GLY A 188 37.88 7.19 -45.50
CA GLY A 188 38.34 7.72 -46.76
C GLY A 188 38.85 6.55 -47.61
N ALA A 189 37.94 5.99 -48.42
CA ALA A 189 38.18 5.23 -49.66
C ALA A 189 38.63 3.75 -49.66
N GLU A 190 37.92 3.04 -50.56
CA GLU A 190 38.32 1.91 -51.41
C GLU A 190 38.31 0.47 -50.88
N GLY A 191 37.47 -0.34 -51.56
CA GLY A 191 37.40 -1.78 -51.40
C GLY A 191 38.13 -2.52 -52.51
N ALA A 192 38.59 -3.74 -52.19
CA ALA A 192 38.54 -4.91 -53.07
C ALA A 192 39.06 -6.17 -52.35
N LYS A 193 38.30 -7.27 -52.55
CA LYS A 193 38.69 -8.70 -52.60
C LYS A 193 39.17 -9.45 -51.33
N ALA A 194 38.40 -10.48 -51.01
CA ALA A 194 38.75 -11.70 -50.28
C ALA A 194 39.54 -12.70 -51.19
N PRO A 195 39.78 -13.98 -50.79
CA PRO A 195 39.94 -14.62 -49.46
C PRO A 195 41.24 -15.48 -49.37
N ARG A 196 41.58 -16.02 -48.19
CA ARG A 196 42.22 -17.35 -48.01
C ARG A 196 42.34 -17.72 -46.51
N SER A 197 41.82 -18.89 -46.16
CA SER A 197 42.16 -19.70 -44.96
C SER A 197 43.14 -20.83 -45.40
N PRO A 198 43.53 -21.84 -44.59
CA PRO A 198 43.45 -22.08 -43.14
C PRO A 198 44.79 -22.66 -42.56
N GLN A 199 44.73 -23.22 -41.34
CA GLN A 199 45.70 -24.14 -40.67
C GLN A 199 46.92 -23.45 -40.01
N GLU A 200 47.48 -23.86 -38.88
CA GLU A 200 47.36 -25.00 -37.93
C GLU A 200 48.34 -24.62 -36.79
N THR A 201 48.14 -24.91 -35.50
CA THR A 201 48.64 -26.09 -34.75
C THR A 201 49.18 -25.62 -33.39
N GLY A 202 48.97 -26.45 -32.36
CA GLY A 202 49.81 -26.60 -31.15
C GLY A 202 49.88 -25.41 -30.19
N SER A 203 50.04 -25.56 -28.88
CA SER A 203 50.23 -26.72 -28.03
C SER A 203 50.19 -26.26 -26.57
N GLU A 204 49.57 -27.09 -25.73
CA GLU A 204 49.92 -27.47 -24.36
C GLU A 204 50.63 -26.51 -23.39
N GLN A 205 49.92 -26.35 -22.26
CA GLN A 205 50.33 -26.65 -20.87
C GLN A 205 51.17 -25.66 -20.02
N SER A 206 50.64 -25.53 -18.80
CA SER A 206 51.32 -25.42 -17.49
C SER A 206 51.67 -24.03 -16.96
N ALA A 207 50.97 -23.63 -15.89
CA ALA A 207 51.60 -23.46 -14.58
C ALA A 207 50.54 -23.29 -13.47
N GLN A 208 50.59 -24.21 -12.51
CA GLN A 208 50.03 -24.06 -11.17
C GLN A 208 50.87 -23.05 -10.37
N ALA A 209 50.24 -22.21 -9.54
CA ALA A 209 50.51 -22.13 -8.10
C ALA A 209 49.76 -20.96 -7.44
N ALA A 210 48.94 -21.33 -6.44
CA ALA A 210 48.75 -20.71 -5.14
C ALA A 210 48.79 -19.16 -5.01
N ASN A 211 47.68 -18.61 -4.51
CA ASN A 211 47.71 -18.06 -3.15
C ASN A 211 46.33 -17.87 -2.55
N ALA A 212 46.18 -18.36 -1.33
CA ALA A 212 45.06 -18.10 -0.44
C ALA A 212 45.13 -16.67 0.08
N ALA A 213 44.03 -15.92 -0.02
CA ALA A 213 43.75 -14.80 0.87
C ALA A 213 42.24 -14.58 0.94
N ASN A 214 41.71 -15.08 2.05
CA ASN A 214 40.45 -14.76 2.70
C ASN A 214 40.01 -13.30 2.49
N GLN A 215 38.89 -13.06 1.80
CA GLN A 215 38.06 -11.87 1.97
C GLN A 215 36.58 -12.26 1.95
N THR A 216 35.99 -12.20 3.13
CA THR A 216 34.55 -12.05 3.37
C THR A 216 34.00 -10.89 2.54
N SER A 217 33.34 -11.19 1.42
CA SER A 217 32.46 -10.26 0.74
C SER A 217 31.08 -10.34 1.37
N ALA A 218 30.67 -9.25 2.01
CA ALA A 218 29.30 -9.02 2.40
C ALA A 218 28.40 -9.13 1.17
N ASP A 219 27.36 -9.96 1.27
CA ASP A 219 26.24 -9.99 0.33
C ASP A 219 25.50 -8.63 0.40
N GLU A 220 25.84 -7.73 -0.52
CA GLU A 220 25.01 -6.56 -0.85
C GLU A 220 24.01 -6.99 -1.94
N PRO A 221 22.70 -7.07 -1.67
CA PRO A 221 21.74 -7.40 -2.70
C PRO A 221 21.53 -6.20 -3.63
N HIS A 222 22.02 -6.37 -4.86
CA HIS A 222 21.82 -5.52 -6.02
C HIS A 222 20.34 -5.17 -6.25
N HIS A 223 19.93 -3.93 -5.99
CA HIS A 223 18.79 -3.33 -6.68
C HIS A 223 19.33 -2.26 -7.63
N SER A 224 19.33 -2.56 -8.93
CA SER A 224 19.70 -1.57 -9.94
C SER A 224 18.67 -0.42 -9.90
N PRO A 225 19.09 0.86 -9.88
CA PRO A 225 18.21 2.04 -9.94
C PRO A 225 17.28 2.10 -11.17
N LEU A 226 17.38 1.10 -12.06
CA LEU A 226 16.75 1.04 -13.37
C LEU A 226 15.63 0.01 -13.46
N THR A 227 15.30 -0.68 -12.37
CA THR A 227 14.19 -1.64 -12.36
C THR A 227 12.88 -0.91 -12.69
N ARG A 228 12.36 -1.15 -13.90
CA ARG A 228 11.06 -0.62 -14.32
C ARG A 228 9.98 -1.65 -14.09
N TYR A 229 8.88 -1.24 -13.47
CA TYR A 229 7.70 -2.07 -13.25
C TYR A 229 6.64 -1.81 -14.31
N TYR A 230 5.97 -2.87 -14.74
CA TYR A 230 4.84 -2.79 -15.67
C TYR A 230 3.72 -3.70 -15.21
N VAL A 231 2.51 -3.14 -15.10
CA VAL A 231 1.29 -3.86 -14.72
C VAL A 231 0.38 -3.99 -15.94
N TYR A 232 -0.09 -5.21 -16.22
CA TYR A 232 -0.97 -5.52 -17.34
C TYR A 232 -2.06 -6.52 -16.97
N ARG A 233 -3.12 -6.58 -17.80
CA ARG A 233 -4.24 -7.50 -17.62
C ARG A 233 -3.74 -8.95 -17.71
N ALA A 234 -3.97 -9.73 -16.67
CA ALA A 234 -3.62 -11.15 -16.61
C ALA A 234 -4.61 -12.00 -17.45
N PRO A 235 -4.28 -13.27 -17.77
CA PRO A 235 -5.16 -14.15 -18.55
C PRO A 235 -6.57 -14.33 -17.96
N HIS A 236 -6.72 -14.20 -16.64
CA HIS A 236 -8.00 -14.31 -15.93
C HIS A 236 -8.74 -12.96 -15.75
N TRP A 237 -8.30 -11.90 -16.45
CA TRP A 237 -8.87 -10.55 -16.38
C TRP A 237 -10.39 -10.53 -16.49
N GLN A 238 -10.97 -11.23 -17.47
CA GLN A 238 -12.41 -11.22 -17.76
C GLN A 238 -13.25 -11.71 -16.58
N LYS A 239 -12.68 -12.58 -15.74
CA LYS A 239 -13.34 -13.07 -14.54
C LYS A 239 -13.17 -12.07 -13.38
N SER A 240 -11.93 -11.67 -13.10
CA SER A 240 -11.60 -10.86 -11.92
C SER A 240 -12.10 -9.42 -12.01
N SER A 241 -12.07 -8.80 -13.19
CA SER A 241 -12.47 -7.41 -13.37
C SER A 241 -13.96 -7.18 -13.05
N ARG A 242 -14.81 -8.20 -13.21
CA ARG A 242 -16.25 -8.11 -12.93
C ARG A 242 -16.59 -7.76 -11.48
N ASN A 243 -15.67 -8.02 -10.55
CA ASN A 243 -15.87 -7.80 -9.12
C ASN A 243 -15.42 -6.39 -8.66
N TRP A 244 -14.88 -5.55 -9.55
CA TRP A 244 -14.42 -4.22 -9.16
C TRP A 244 -14.43 -3.17 -10.28
N ALA A 245 -14.25 -3.55 -11.54
CA ALA A 245 -14.23 -2.66 -12.71
C ALA A 245 -15.65 -2.33 -13.18
N VAL A 246 -16.45 -1.79 -12.25
CA VAL A 246 -17.82 -1.34 -12.44
C VAL A 246 -17.98 0.05 -11.83
N ARG A 247 -19.10 0.72 -12.08
CA ARG A 247 -19.28 2.15 -11.79
C ARG A 247 -18.99 2.50 -10.33
N PHE A 248 -19.51 1.69 -9.42
CA PHE A 248 -19.32 1.84 -7.97
C PHE A 248 -19.03 0.48 -7.36
N ASP A 249 -17.85 0.35 -6.77
CA ASP A 249 -17.51 -0.84 -5.99
C ASP A 249 -16.65 -0.47 -4.78
N HIS A 250 -16.80 -1.25 -3.72
CA HIS A 250 -16.08 -1.06 -2.47
C HIS A 250 -14.56 -1.28 -2.61
N ASN A 251 -14.12 -2.09 -3.57
CA ASN A 251 -12.71 -2.27 -3.88
C ASN A 251 -12.06 -0.98 -4.41
N HIS A 252 -12.81 0.00 -4.91
CA HIS A 252 -12.24 1.27 -5.36
C HIS A 252 -11.49 1.99 -4.23
N LEU A 253 -12.03 1.95 -3.00
CA LEU A 253 -11.36 2.51 -1.82
C LEU A 253 -10.18 1.66 -1.35
N ARG A 254 -10.22 0.33 -1.57
CA ARG A 254 -9.08 -0.56 -1.31
C ARG A 254 -7.92 -0.26 -2.26
N ILE A 255 -8.21 -0.04 -3.54
CA ILE A 255 -7.24 0.35 -4.56
C ILE A 255 -6.57 1.68 -4.17
N THR A 256 -7.35 2.70 -3.78
CA THR A 256 -6.82 3.96 -3.24
C THR A 256 -5.86 3.72 -2.07
N ARG A 257 -6.27 2.88 -1.12
CA ARG A 257 -5.47 2.52 0.07
C ARG A 257 -4.16 1.82 -0.29
N ILE A 258 -4.20 0.87 -1.22
CA ILE A 258 -3.01 0.15 -1.71
C ILE A 258 -2.01 1.17 -2.28
N MET A 259 -2.41 1.98 -3.27
CA MET A 259 -1.51 2.96 -3.90
C MET A 259 -0.93 3.94 -2.87
N ARG A 260 -1.76 4.45 -1.97
CA ARG A 260 -1.32 5.35 -0.91
C ARG A 260 -0.27 4.71 0.01
N CYS A 261 -0.50 3.46 0.44
CA CYS A 261 0.43 2.69 1.28
C CYS A 261 1.77 2.46 0.56
N LEU A 262 1.73 2.02 -0.71
CA LEU A 262 2.92 1.75 -1.51
C LEU A 262 3.85 2.98 -1.57
N ARG A 263 3.30 4.17 -1.85
CA ARG A 263 4.10 5.41 -1.90
C ARG A 263 4.76 5.74 -0.56
N ILE A 264 4.00 5.64 0.53
CA ILE A 264 4.50 5.96 1.89
C ILE A 264 5.63 5.02 2.26
N LEU A 265 5.49 3.73 2.00
CA LEU A 265 6.45 2.71 2.41
C LEU A 265 7.62 2.51 1.42
N GLY A 266 7.70 3.32 0.36
CA GLY A 266 8.87 3.38 -0.52
C GLY A 266 8.78 2.54 -1.79
N LEU A 267 7.58 2.15 -2.21
CA LEU A 267 7.29 1.42 -3.46
C LEU A 267 6.63 2.34 -4.50
N GLN A 268 7.29 3.48 -4.78
CA GLN A 268 6.75 4.50 -5.70
C GLN A 268 6.62 3.97 -7.13
N ALA A 269 7.63 3.24 -7.63
CA ALA A 269 7.64 2.74 -9.01
C ALA A 269 6.53 1.71 -9.27
N GLU A 270 6.26 0.84 -8.30
CA GLU A 270 5.17 -0.14 -8.32
C GLU A 270 3.80 0.56 -8.27
N CYS A 271 3.66 1.60 -7.44
CA CYS A 271 2.46 2.43 -7.38
C CYS A 271 2.16 3.11 -8.72
N ASP A 272 3.17 3.70 -9.36
CA ASP A 272 3.01 4.41 -10.64
C ASP A 272 2.64 3.44 -11.78
N ALA A 273 3.25 2.25 -11.79
CA ALA A 273 2.91 1.18 -12.72
C ALA A 273 1.45 0.73 -12.55
N PHE A 274 0.99 0.58 -11.31
CA PHE A 274 -0.40 0.21 -11.02
C PHE A 274 -1.38 1.28 -11.46
N PHE A 275 -1.12 2.54 -11.11
CA PHE A 275 -1.97 3.66 -11.48
C PHE A 275 -2.08 3.79 -13.01
N THR A 276 -0.98 3.59 -13.73
CA THR A 276 -0.97 3.57 -15.20
C THR A 276 -1.90 2.47 -15.74
N ALA A 277 -1.90 1.27 -15.15
CA ALA A 277 -2.81 0.20 -15.54
C ALA A 277 -4.28 0.52 -15.23
N LEU A 278 -4.56 1.11 -14.06
CA LEU A 278 -5.91 1.55 -13.69
C LEU A 278 -6.43 2.63 -14.62
N LYS A 279 -5.59 3.58 -15.03
CA LYS A 279 -5.97 4.61 -16.02
C LYS A 279 -6.38 3.99 -17.35
N ARG A 280 -5.65 2.98 -17.84
CA ARG A 280 -6.04 2.24 -19.07
C ARG A 280 -7.38 1.52 -18.93
N VAL A 281 -7.72 1.06 -17.73
CA VAL A 281 -9.03 0.45 -17.45
C VAL A 281 -10.13 1.50 -17.40
N TYR A 282 -9.86 2.65 -16.79
CA TYR A 282 -10.78 3.79 -16.74
C TYR A 282 -11.07 4.37 -18.13
N ASP A 283 -10.06 4.42 -19.00
CA ASP A 283 -10.17 4.94 -20.38
C ASP A 283 -10.80 3.92 -21.36
N ASP A 284 -11.07 2.67 -20.92
CA ASP A 284 -11.70 1.64 -21.75
C ASP A 284 -13.21 1.91 -21.89
N PRO A 285 -13.74 2.16 -23.10
CA PRO A 285 -15.15 2.53 -23.29
C PRO A 285 -16.14 1.42 -22.92
N ALA A 286 -15.68 0.17 -22.77
CA ALA A 286 -16.52 -0.93 -22.30
C ALA A 286 -16.65 -0.99 -20.77
N ILE A 287 -15.90 -0.16 -20.04
CA ILE A 287 -15.84 -0.17 -18.58
C ILE A 287 -16.29 1.19 -18.06
N GLU A 288 -17.28 1.19 -17.17
CA GLU A 288 -17.72 2.41 -16.49
C GLU A 288 -17.15 2.40 -15.08
N ILE A 289 -16.23 3.31 -14.76
CA ILE A 289 -15.77 3.59 -13.39
C ILE A 289 -16.09 5.06 -13.11
N SER A 290 -16.57 5.39 -11.92
CA SER A 290 -16.93 6.78 -11.62
C SER A 290 -15.71 7.72 -11.63
N GLU A 291 -15.91 8.95 -12.13
CA GLU A 291 -14.91 10.03 -12.05
C GLU A 291 -14.42 10.27 -10.62
N ARG A 292 -15.30 10.08 -9.62
CA ARG A 292 -14.94 10.19 -8.21
C ARG A 292 -13.89 9.14 -7.82
N SER A 293 -14.03 7.90 -8.25
CA SER A 293 -13.04 6.85 -7.98
C SER A 293 -11.70 7.21 -8.62
N MET A 294 -11.73 7.67 -9.87
CA MET A 294 -10.53 8.14 -10.57
C MET A 294 -9.87 9.33 -9.88
N MET A 295 -10.65 10.29 -9.37
CA MET A 295 -10.15 11.41 -8.57
C MET A 295 -9.39 10.93 -7.32
N TYR A 296 -9.94 9.95 -6.57
CA TYR A 296 -9.25 9.41 -5.40
C TYR A 296 -7.96 8.67 -5.77
N TRP A 297 -7.98 7.89 -6.86
CA TRP A 297 -6.80 7.19 -7.35
C TRP A 297 -5.69 8.17 -7.75
N HIS A 298 -6.05 9.21 -8.51
CA HIS A 298 -5.10 10.27 -8.88
C HIS A 298 -4.52 10.96 -7.65
N ARG A 299 -5.36 11.36 -6.69
CA ARG A 299 -4.90 12.02 -5.46
C ARG A 299 -3.95 11.14 -4.64
N ALA A 300 -4.23 9.85 -4.52
CA ALA A 300 -3.34 8.91 -3.83
C ALA A 300 -1.94 8.85 -4.43
N VAL A 301 -1.82 9.10 -5.74
CA VAL A 301 -0.55 9.00 -6.48
C VAL A 301 0.16 10.35 -6.62
N SER A 302 -0.58 11.45 -6.74
CA SER A 302 -0.01 12.75 -7.11
C SER A 302 0.14 13.74 -5.95
N GLN A 303 -0.61 13.58 -4.87
CA GLN A 303 -0.53 14.54 -3.76
C GLN A 303 0.80 14.39 -2.99
N PRO A 304 1.27 15.47 -2.34
CA PRO A 304 2.34 15.38 -1.34
C PRO A 304 2.02 14.30 -0.31
N LEU A 305 3.03 13.60 0.21
CA LEU A 305 2.80 12.48 1.11
C LEU A 305 2.12 12.92 2.40
N TYR A 306 2.20 14.19 2.82
CA TYR A 306 1.47 14.64 4.01
C TYR A 306 -0.04 14.90 3.80
N ILE A 307 -0.55 14.83 2.58
CA ILE A 307 -1.97 15.02 2.27
C ILE A 307 -2.58 13.67 1.87
N ALA A 308 -3.59 13.23 2.60
CA ALA A 308 -4.35 12.03 2.28
C ALA A 308 -5.35 12.30 1.13
N PRO A 309 -5.80 11.27 0.40
CA PRO A 309 -6.70 11.46 -0.76
C PRO A 309 -8.04 12.15 -0.45
N ASP A 310 -8.48 12.11 0.81
CA ASP A 310 -9.67 12.79 1.33
C ASP A 310 -9.38 14.19 1.93
N ASP A 311 -8.16 14.71 1.67
CA ASP A 311 -7.61 15.98 2.11
C ASP A 311 -7.25 16.07 3.61
N ASP A 312 -7.27 14.95 4.35
CA ASP A 312 -6.72 14.92 5.71
C ASP A 312 -5.20 15.14 5.70
N ARG A 313 -4.65 15.74 6.77
CA ARG A 313 -3.25 16.16 6.82
C ARG A 313 -2.48 15.46 7.93
N CYS A 314 -1.36 14.85 7.55
CA CYS A 314 -0.47 14.17 8.47
C CYS A 314 0.75 15.05 8.80
N GLY A 315 0.73 15.69 9.97
CA GLY A 315 1.75 16.69 10.35
C GLY A 315 3.18 16.15 10.39
N TRP A 316 3.39 14.93 10.88
CA TRP A 316 4.74 14.35 10.95
C TRP A 316 5.29 13.99 9.56
N LEU A 317 4.41 13.65 8.61
CA LEU A 317 4.82 13.42 7.21
C LEU A 317 5.22 14.73 6.53
N LYS A 318 4.54 15.84 6.86
CA LYS A 318 4.90 17.16 6.33
C LYS A 318 6.30 17.54 6.76
N GLN A 319 6.58 17.39 8.05
CA GLN A 319 7.92 17.62 8.59
C GLN A 319 8.96 16.71 7.92
N TRP A 320 8.67 15.43 7.76
CA TRP A 320 9.59 14.51 7.09
C TRP A 320 9.86 14.89 5.63
N GLU A 321 8.86 15.29 4.85
CA GLU A 321 9.05 15.73 3.46
C GLU A 321 9.87 17.03 3.37
N GLU A 322 9.67 17.97 4.29
CA GLU A 322 10.47 19.20 4.40
C GLU A 322 11.95 18.85 4.70
N GLU A 323 12.20 17.92 5.62
CA GLU A 323 13.55 17.41 5.95
C GLU A 323 14.27 16.72 4.76
N GLN A 324 13.55 16.29 3.70
CA GLN A 324 14.17 15.69 2.51
C GLN A 324 14.57 16.72 1.44
N GLN A 325 14.12 17.98 1.58
CA GLN A 325 14.36 19.06 0.61
C GLN A 325 15.50 20.00 1.02
N GLU A 326 15.95 19.90 2.28
CA GLU A 326 17.08 20.63 2.87
C GLU A 326 18.42 19.94 2.56
#